data_AF-A0A661SJX5-F1
#
_entry.id   AF-A0A661SJX5-F1
#
_cell.length_a   1.000
_cell.length_b   1.000
_cell.length_c   1.000
_cell.angle_alpha   90.00
_cell.angle_beta   90.00
_cell.angle_gamma   90.00
#
_symmetry.space_group_name_H-M   'P 1'
#
loop_
_entity.id
_entity.type
_entity.pdbx_description
1 polymer ?
#
loop_
_entity_poly.entity_id
_entity_poly.type
_entity_poly.pdbx_seq_one_letter_code
_entity_poly.pdbx_strand_id
1 'polypeptide(L)'
;MGASASAPIRSAVCSEIKRFETGLNRTDREIRKFENKYQISYDIFVREYTAEDMDGGDDEYVSRMGEIKIRRKIAGELGRLKETEYVTQRISA
;
A
#
# COMPACT_ATOMS: atom_id res chain seq x y z
N MET A 1 29.72 -27.58 -0.94
CA MET A 1 28.28 -27.32 -1.10
C MET A 1 28.05 -25.83 -0.87
N GLY A 2 28.20 -25.01 -1.91
CA GLY A 2 27.96 -23.57 -1.80
C GLY A 2 26.47 -23.32 -1.82
N ALA A 3 25.89 -22.88 -0.70
CA ALA A 3 24.56 -22.31 -0.71
C ALA A 3 24.62 -21.08 -1.63
N SER A 4 23.99 -21.16 -2.80
CA SER A 4 23.89 -20.01 -3.70
C SER A 4 23.22 -18.87 -2.93
N ALA A 5 23.91 -17.72 -2.82
CA ALA A 5 23.41 -16.50 -2.17
C ALA A 5 22.02 -16.05 -2.70
N SER A 6 21.59 -16.62 -3.82
CA SER A 6 20.28 -16.40 -4.43
C SER A 6 19.08 -16.87 -3.59
N ALA A 7 19.20 -17.92 -2.78
CA ALA A 7 18.06 -18.45 -2.01
C ALA A 7 17.67 -17.55 -0.81
N PRO A 8 18.61 -17.07 0.04
CA PRO A 8 18.29 -16.10 1.08
C PRO A 8 17.74 -14.78 0.53
N ILE A 9 18.30 -14.28 -0.58
CA ILE A 9 17.84 -13.03 -1.23
C ILE A 9 16.39 -13.19 -1.72
N ARG A 10 16.06 -14.28 -2.43
CA ARG A 10 14.68 -14.55 -2.86
C ARG A 10 13.71 -14.64 -1.68
N SER A 11 14.09 -15.33 -0.62
CA SER A 11 13.26 -15.44 0.59
C SER A 11 12.97 -14.07 1.23
N ALA A 12 13.98 -13.20 1.30
CA ALA A 12 13.83 -11.84 1.81
C ALA A 12 12.89 -11.00 0.94
N VAL A 13 13.03 -11.06 -0.39
CA VAL A 13 12.15 -10.36 -1.35
C VAL A 13 10.70 -10.84 -1.22
N CYS A 14 10.46 -12.16 -1.23
CA CYS A 14 9.11 -12.71 -1.07
C CYS A 14 8.47 -12.31 0.27
N SER A 15 9.27 -12.24 1.34
CA SER A 15 8.78 -11.82 2.66
C SER A 15 8.38 -10.34 2.67
N GLU A 16 9.15 -9.49 2.00
CA GLU A 16 8.85 -8.06 1.87
C GLU A 16 7.60 -7.81 1.01
N ILE A 17 7.43 -8.56 -0.09
CA ILE A 17 6.20 -8.55 -0.91
C ILE A 17 4.99 -8.86 -0.03
N LYS A 18 5.04 -9.93 0.77
CA LYS A 18 3.94 -10.30 1.68
C LYS A 18 3.65 -9.22 2.73
N ARG A 19 4.68 -8.55 3.25
CA ARG A 19 4.52 -7.42 4.18
C ARG A 19 3.79 -6.26 3.53
N PHE A 20 4.18 -5.87 2.32
CA PHE A 20 3.51 -4.82 1.58
C PHE A 20 2.07 -5.19 1.22
N GLU A 21 1.81 -6.42 0.78
CA GLU A 21 0.44 -6.88 0.50
C GLU A 21 -0.45 -6.85 1.76
N THR A 22 0.11 -7.23 2.92
CA THR A 22 -0.59 -7.13 4.20
C THR A 22 -0.89 -5.68 4.57
N GLY A 23 0.09 -4.78 4.41
CA GLY A 23 -0.09 -3.34 4.64
C GLY A 23 -1.14 -2.74 3.70
N LEU A 24 -1.10 -3.10 2.42
CA LEU A 24 -2.06 -2.64 1.43
C LEU A 24 -3.49 -3.06 1.79
N ASN A 25 -3.67 -4.34 2.15
CA ASN A 25 -4.96 -4.87 2.60
C ASN A 25 -5.49 -4.15 3.85
N ARG A 26 -4.62 -3.76 4.78
CA ARG A 26 -5.00 -2.95 5.94
C ARG A 26 -5.50 -1.57 5.50
N THR A 27 -4.74 -0.89 4.65
CA THR A 27 -5.13 0.45 4.16
C THR A 27 -6.43 0.42 3.38
N ASP A 28 -6.66 -0.63 2.58
CA ASP A 28 -7.91 -0.85 1.85
C ASP A 28 -9.12 -1.07 2.76
N ARG A 29 -8.92 -1.63 3.95
CA ARG A 29 -10.01 -1.79 4.93
C ARG A 29 -10.36 -0.44 5.56
N GLU A 30 -9.36 0.37 5.89
CA GLU A 30 -9.59 1.69 6.48
C GLU A 30 -10.23 2.66 5.49
N ILE A 31 -9.81 2.64 4.22
CA ILE A 31 -10.46 3.43 3.15
C ILE A 31 -11.91 2.98 2.98
N ARG A 32 -12.18 1.67 2.90
CA ARG A 32 -13.58 1.19 2.76
C ARG A 32 -14.47 1.56 3.94
N LYS A 33 -13.96 1.57 5.16
CA LYS A 33 -14.72 2.06 6.33
C LYS A 33 -15.11 3.52 6.15
N PHE A 34 -14.18 4.34 5.65
CA PHE A 34 -14.44 5.75 5.36
C PHE A 34 -15.45 5.93 4.23
N GLU A 35 -15.27 5.25 3.09
CA GLU A 35 -16.17 5.32 1.95
C GLU A 35 -17.59 4.90 2.36
N ASN A 36 -17.72 3.87 3.21
CA ASN A 36 -19.01 3.45 3.75
C ASN A 36 -19.60 4.46 4.75
N LYS A 37 -18.78 5.18 5.52
CA LYS A 37 -19.26 6.19 6.47
C LYS A 37 -19.86 7.39 5.72
N TYR A 38 -19.13 7.91 4.74
CA TYR A 38 -19.50 9.13 4.02
C TYR A 38 -20.24 8.89 2.70
N GLN A 39 -20.40 7.63 2.28
CA GLN A 39 -21.06 7.21 1.04
C GLN A 39 -20.46 7.86 -0.21
N ILE A 40 -19.15 8.08 -0.19
CA ILE A 40 -18.36 8.65 -1.30
C ILE A 40 -17.19 7.73 -1.63
N SER A 41 -16.73 7.79 -2.88
CA SER A 41 -15.47 7.15 -3.23
C SER A 41 -14.30 7.96 -2.71
N TYR A 42 -13.19 7.27 -2.56
CA TYR A 42 -11.90 7.86 -2.26
C TYR A 42 -11.48 8.96 -3.26
N ASP A 43 -11.74 8.78 -4.56
CA ASP A 43 -11.39 9.77 -5.59
C ASP A 43 -12.17 11.08 -5.42
N ILE A 44 -13.44 10.99 -5.02
CA ILE A 44 -14.28 12.16 -4.72
C ILE A 44 -13.74 12.86 -3.47
N PHE A 45 -13.47 12.10 -2.41
CA PHE A 45 -12.92 12.65 -1.16
C PHE A 45 -11.68 13.50 -1.39
N VAL A 46 -10.67 12.98 -2.09
CA VAL A 46 -9.41 13.71 -2.31
C VAL A 46 -9.58 14.99 -3.11
N ARG A 47 -10.57 15.04 -4.01
CA ARG A 47 -10.77 16.17 -4.92
C ARG A 47 -11.68 17.25 -4.34
N GLU A 48 -12.67 16.85 -3.55
CA GLU A 48 -13.84 17.69 -3.27
C GLU A 48 -14.07 17.94 -1.77
N TYR A 49 -13.48 17.14 -0.87
CA TYR A 49 -13.71 17.28 0.56
C TYR A 49 -12.62 18.07 1.27
N THR A 50 -13.03 18.79 2.30
CA THR A 50 -12.18 19.53 3.24
C THR A 50 -12.34 18.98 4.65
N ALA A 51 -11.58 19.53 5.61
CA ALA A 51 -11.73 19.18 7.01
C ALA A 51 -13.09 19.56 7.58
N GLU A 52 -13.69 20.66 7.10
CA GLU A 52 -14.99 21.14 7.56
C GLU A 52 -16.15 20.20 7.17
N ASP A 53 -15.94 19.37 6.15
CA ASP A 53 -16.90 18.37 5.70
C ASP A 53 -16.86 17.07 6.54
N MET A 54 -15.90 16.95 7.47
CA MET A 54 -15.69 15.76 8.30
C MET A 54 -16.26 15.93 9.71
N ASP A 55 -16.92 14.88 10.23
CA ASP A 55 -17.44 14.88 11.61
C ASP A 55 -16.32 15.11 12.63
N GLY A 56 -15.14 14.52 12.38
CA GLY A 56 -13.96 14.68 13.23
C GLY A 56 -13.05 15.85 12.85
N GLY A 57 -13.50 16.74 11.95
CA GLY A 57 -12.76 17.92 11.53
C GLY A 57 -11.37 17.63 10.99
N ASP A 58 -10.41 18.48 11.36
CA ASP A 58 -9.01 18.41 10.93
C ASP A 58 -8.34 17.07 11.27
N ASP A 59 -8.59 16.53 12.47
CA ASP A 59 -7.95 15.29 12.93
C ASP A 59 -8.37 14.10 12.06
N GLU A 60 -9.67 13.99 11.76
CA GLU A 60 -10.16 12.95 10.85
C GLU A 60 -9.62 13.17 9.44
N TYR A 61 -9.69 14.40 8.92
CA TYR A 61 -9.23 14.72 7.58
C TYR A 61 -7.74 14.40 7.36
N VAL A 62 -6.87 14.84 8.28
CA VAL A 62 -5.43 14.55 8.24
C VAL A 62 -5.16 13.06 8.32
N SER A 63 -5.87 12.34 9.20
CA SER A 63 -5.74 10.89 9.33
C SER A 63 -6.10 10.18 8.02
N ARG A 64 -7.20 10.56 7.36
CA ARG A 64 -7.62 9.99 6.09
C ARG A 64 -6.61 10.26 4.99
N MET A 65 -6.20 11.52 4.80
CA MET A 65 -5.20 11.88 3.82
C MET A 65 -3.85 11.17 4.07
N GLY A 66 -3.50 10.94 5.34
CA GLY A 66 -2.36 10.12 5.75
C GLY A 66 -2.48 8.66 5.30
N GLU A 67 -3.60 8.00 5.59
CA GLU A 67 -3.86 6.61 5.20
C GLU A 67 -3.75 6.42 3.68
N ILE A 68 -4.30 7.38 2.95
CA ILE A 68 -4.26 7.46 1.49
C ILE A 68 -2.82 7.55 0.97
N LYS A 69 -2.01 8.42 1.57
CA LYS A 69 -0.61 8.60 1.20
C LYS A 69 0.19 7.33 1.48
N ILE A 70 -0.07 6.65 2.60
CA ILE A 70 0.55 5.38 2.96
C ILE A 70 0.19 4.30 1.94
N ARG A 71 -1.10 4.16 1.60
CA ARG A 71 -1.56 3.22 0.57
C ARG A 71 -0.81 3.40 -0.74
N ARG A 72 -0.78 4.64 -1.26
CA ARG A 72 -0.11 4.95 -2.54
C ARG A 72 1.37 4.59 -2.50
N LYS A 73 2.04 4.88 -1.38
CA LYS A 73 3.46 4.52 -1.18
C LYS A 73 3.66 3.00 -1.21
N ILE A 74 2.86 2.24 -0.44
CA ILE A 74 2.94 0.78 -0.39
C ILE A 74 2.70 0.18 -1.78
N ALA A 75 1.69 0.65 -2.51
CA ALA A 75 1.39 0.16 -3.85
C ALA A 75 2.55 0.40 -4.83
N GLY A 76 3.18 1.58 -4.77
CA GLY A 76 4.35 1.92 -5.58
C GLY A 76 5.58 1.07 -5.23
N GLU A 77 5.88 0.90 -3.94
CA GLU A 77 7.00 0.06 -3.46
C GLU A 77 6.80 -1.41 -3.84
N LEU A 78 5.57 -1.93 -3.67
CA LEU A 78 5.21 -3.29 -4.06
C LEU A 78 5.36 -3.52 -5.57
N GLY A 79 4.92 -2.57 -6.40
CA GLY A 79 5.10 -2.64 -7.85
C GLY A 79 6.56 -2.75 -8.26
N ARG A 80 7.42 -1.88 -7.70
CA ARG A 80 8.87 -1.90 -7.95
C ARG A 80 9.54 -3.19 -7.48
N LEU A 81 9.08 -3.74 -6.36
CA LEU A 81 9.64 -4.98 -5.80
C LEU A 81 9.27 -6.20 -6.65
N LYS A 82 8.01 -6.29 -7.12
CA LYS A 82 7.55 -7.34 -8.03
C LYS A 82 8.27 -7.30 -9.38
N GLU A 83 8.54 -6.10 -9.90
CA GLU A 83 9.34 -5.93 -11.12
C GLU A 83 10.78 -6.44 -10.92
N THR A 84 11.42 -6.08 -9.80
CA THR A 84 12.77 -6.57 -9.45
C THR A 84 12.84 -8.09 -9.34
N GLU A 85 11.84 -8.71 -8.69
CA GLU A 85 11.76 -10.16 -8.58
C GLU A 85 11.66 -10.84 -9.95
N TYR A 86 10.78 -10.33 -10.81
CA TYR A 86 10.57 -10.87 -12.16
C TYR A 86 11.83 -10.78 -13.03
N VAL A 87 12.54 -9.65 -13.01
CA VAL A 87 13.81 -9.48 -13.73
C VAL A 87 14.86 -10.46 -13.21
N THR A 88 14.96 -10.64 -11.89
CA THR A 88 15.92 -11.58 -11.28
C THR A 88 15.63 -13.03 -11.68
N GLN A 89 14.37 -13.41 -11.77
CA GLN A 89 13.97 -14.75 -12.24
C GLN A 89 14.32 -14.97 -13.72
N ARG A 90 14.15 -13.97 -14.59
CA ARG A 90 14.51 -14.06 -16.02
C ARG A 90 16.01 -14.14 -16.31
N ILE A 91 16.85 -13.52 -15.49
CA ILE A 91 18.31 -13.55 -15.67
C ILE A 91 18.92 -14.84 -15.11
N SER A 92 18.22 -15.50 -14.18
CA SER A 92 18.67 -16.74 -13.54
C SER A 92 18.21 -18.03 -14.25
N ALA A 93 17.41 -17.90 -15.31
CA ALA A 93 16.84 -18.99 -16.11
C ALA A 93 17.58 -19.12 -17.44
#